data_AF-A0A8T3LIJ0-F1
#
_entry.id   AF-A0A8T3LIJ0-F1
#
_cell.length_a   1.000
_cell.length_b   1.000
_cell.length_c   1.000
_cell.angle_alpha   90.00
_cell.angle_beta   90.00
_cell.angle_gamma   90.00
#
_symmetry.space_group_name_H-M   'P 1'
#
loop_
_entity.id
_entity.type
_entity.pdbx_description
1 polymer ?
#
loop_
_entity_poly.entity_id
_entity_poly.type
_entity_poly.pdbx_seq_one_letter_code
_entity_poly.pdbx_strand_id
1 'polypeptide(L)' 'TMVNTTKVLQQVTDYYLTKEKDNVQSVFTVGGFGFSGQGQNNGLAFISLKPWSERVGEENSVTAIIQRAMIALSSINKA' A
#
# COMPACT_ATOMS: atom_id res chain seq x y z
N THR A 1 -8.19 -14.09 9.45
CA THR A 1 -9.44 -14.41 8.74
C THR A 1 -9.58 -13.46 7.57
N MET A 2 -10.41 -13.79 6.57
CA MET A 2 -10.61 -12.93 5.38
C MET A 2 -11.02 -11.50 5.75
N VAL A 3 -11.84 -11.34 6.80
CA VAL A 3 -12.25 -10.03 7.34
C VAL A 3 -11.05 -9.20 7.82
N ASN A 4 -10.11 -9.80 8.54
CA ASN A 4 -8.91 -9.10 9.01
C ASN A 4 -8.02 -8.69 7.84
N THR A 5 -7.86 -9.56 6.84
CA THR A 5 -7.08 -9.26 5.63
C THR A 5 -7.69 -8.09 4.86
N THR A 6 -9.01 -8.09 4.65
CA THR A 6 -9.71 -6.96 4.01
C THR A 6 -9.54 -5.66 4.81
N LYS A 7 -9.66 -5.70 6.14
CA LYS A 7 -9.48 -4.53 7.00
C LYS A 7 -8.06 -3.94 6.89
N VAL A 8 -7.05 -4.80 6.87
CA VAL A 8 -5.65 -4.37 6.67
C VAL A 8 -5.45 -3.79 5.27
N LEU A 9 -5.96 -4.45 4.23
CA LEU A 9 -5.87 -3.95 2.85
C LEU A 9 -6.55 -2.59 2.67
N GLN A 10 -7.66 -2.36 3.38
CA GLN A 10 -8.36 -1.08 3.37
C GLN A 10 -7.52 0.01 4.03
N GLN A 11 -6.89 -0.26 5.18
CA GLN A 11 -5.97 0.70 5.82
C GLN A 11 -4.74 1.01 4.95
N VAL A 12 -4.19 0.01 4.25
CA VAL A 12 -3.12 0.21 3.28
C VAL A 12 -3.58 1.14 2.15
N THR A 13 -4.77 0.89 1.62
CA THR A 13 -5.38 1.71 0.56
C THR A 13 -5.57 3.15 1.04
N ASP A 14 -6.14 3.33 2.24
CA ASP A 14 -6.38 4.65 2.82
C ASP A 14 -5.07 5.41 3.05
N TYR A 15 -4.00 4.74 3.50
CA TYR A 15 -2.68 5.35 3.65
C TYR A 15 -2.18 5.93 2.32
N TYR A 16 -2.19 5.13 1.25
CA TYR A 16 -1.69 5.57 -0.05
C TYR A 16 -2.57 6.64 -0.69
N LEU A 17 -3.89 6.57 -0.52
CA LEU A 17 -4.82 7.57 -1.06
C LEU A 17 -4.88 8.87 -0.26
N THR A 18 -4.41 8.89 0.99
CA THR A 18 -4.44 10.10 1.84
C THR A 18 -3.06 10.72 2.01
N LYS A 19 -2.06 9.94 2.45
CA LYS A 19 -0.71 10.40 2.78
C LYS A 19 0.19 10.50 1.57
N GLU A 20 0.00 9.63 0.58
CA GLU A 20 0.81 9.58 -0.65
C GLU A 20 0.01 10.01 -1.89
N LYS A 21 -1.13 10.72 -1.72
CA LYS A 21 -2.02 11.15 -2.82
C LYS A 21 -1.31 11.95 -3.93
N ASP A 22 -0.23 12.64 -3.56
CA ASP A 22 0.52 13.47 -4.49
C ASP A 22 1.42 12.60 -5.37
N ASN A 23 1.84 11.43 -4.87
CA ASN A 23 2.72 10.47 -5.54
C ASN A 23 1.98 9.28 -6.17
N VAL A 24 0.83 8.89 -5.63
CA VAL A 24 0.05 7.71 -6.02
C VAL A 24 -1.04 8.12 -6.99
N GLN A 25 -1.19 7.37 -8.07
CA GLN A 25 -2.27 7.53 -9.03
C GLN A 25 -3.46 6.63 -8.69
N SER A 26 -3.20 5.35 -8.43
CA SER A 26 -4.24 4.36 -8.14
C SER A 26 -3.73 3.27 -7.21
N VAL A 27 -4.63 2.70 -6.40
CA VAL A 27 -4.34 1.55 -5.54
C VAL A 27 -5.33 0.44 -5.86
N PHE A 28 -4.83 -0.76 -6.13
CA PHE A 28 -5.63 -1.94 -6.40
C PHE A 28 -5.27 -3.05 -5.42
N THR A 29 -6.23 -3.50 -4.60
CA THR A 29 -6.00 -4.54 -3.59
C THR A 29 -6.77 -5.82 -3.91
N VAL A 30 -6.14 -6.95 -3.65
CA VAL A 30 -6.70 -8.29 -3.85
C VAL A 30 -6.58 -9.03 -2.52
N GLY A 31 -7.72 -9.31 -1.88
CA GLY A 31 -7.79 -10.18 -0.71
C GLY A 31 -7.97 -11.64 -1.12
N GLY A 32 -7.37 -12.57 -0.39
CA GLY A 32 -7.48 -14.00 -0.67
C GLY A 32 -6.41 -14.56 -1.60
N PHE A 33 -5.55 -13.70 -2.15
CA PHE A 33 -4.44 -14.07 -3.03
C PHE A 33 -3.19 -13.27 -2.68
N GLY A 34 -2.04 -13.94 -2.68
CA GLY A 34 -0.73 -13.32 -2.51
C GLY A 34 0.33 -14.09 -3.30
N PHE A 35 1.59 -13.71 -3.15
CA PHE A 35 2.69 -14.36 -3.87
C PHE A 35 2.84 -15.86 -3.56
N SER A 36 2.40 -16.31 -2.39
CA SER A 36 2.39 -17.72 -1.98
C SER A 36 1.14 -18.49 -2.44
N GLY A 37 0.26 -17.87 -3.24
CA GLY A 37 -0.98 -18.46 -3.73
C GLY A 37 -2.22 -18.00 -2.97
N GLN A 38 -3.29 -18.78 -3.07
CA GLN A 38 -4.58 -18.47 -2.45
C GLN A 38 -4.57 -18.77 -0.95
N GLY A 39 -5.15 -17.87 -0.16
CA GLY A 39 -5.26 -18.01 1.28
C GLY A 39 -6.05 -16.86 1.89
N GLN A 40 -6.98 -17.16 2.81
CA GLN A 40 -7.84 -16.15 3.44
C GLN A 40 -7.06 -15.11 4.27
N ASN A 41 -5.85 -15.46 4.69
CA ASN A 41 -4.92 -14.59 5.39
C ASN A 41 -3.91 -13.88 4.47
N ASN A 42 -4.01 -14.07 3.15
CA ASN A 42 -3.14 -13.45 2.16
C ASN A 42 -3.85 -12.27 1.50
N GLY A 43 -3.08 -11.22 1.21
CA GLY A 43 -3.52 -10.09 0.43
C GLY A 43 -2.37 -9.49 -0.36
N LEU A 44 -2.69 -8.88 -1.49
CA LEU A 44 -1.75 -8.19 -2.36
C LEU A 44 -2.28 -6.80 -2.70
N ALA A 45 -1.41 -5.80 -2.69
CA ALA A 45 -1.72 -4.43 -3.08
C ALA A 45 -0.80 -4.02 -4.23
N PHE A 46 -1.39 -3.55 -5.31
CA PHE A 46 -0.70 -2.93 -6.44
C PHE A 46 -0.89 -1.43 -6.36
N ILE A 47 0.21 -0.70 -6.23
CA ILE A 47 0.22 0.74 -6.14
C ILE A 47 0.78 1.28 -7.46
N SER A 48 -0.06 1.96 -8.21
CA SER A 48 0.34 2.69 -9.42
C SER A 48 0.76 4.09 -9.00
N LEU A 49 2.03 4.42 -9.21
CA LEU A 49 2.57 5.74 -8.95
C LEU A 49 2.38 6.65 -10.16
N LYS A 50 2.28 7.95 -9.91
CA LYS A 50 2.27 8.95 -10.96
C LYS A 50 3.57 8.95 -11.78
N PRO A 51 3.55 9.49 -13.01
CA PRO A 51 4.75 9.67 -13.81
C PRO A 51 5.89 10.34 -13.03
N TRP A 52 7.13 9.96 -13.32
CA TRP A 52 8.31 10.50 -12.65
C TRP A 52 8.42 12.02 -12.77
N SER A 53 7.94 12.60 -13.87
CA SER A 53 7.88 14.05 -14.10
C SER A 53 6.99 14.80 -13.09
N GLU A 54 5.98 14.13 -12.53
CA GLU A 54 5.07 14.71 -11.53
C GLU A 54 5.56 14.50 -10.09
N ARG A 55 6.59 13.67 -9.90
CA ARG A 55 7.19 13.33 -8.60
C ARG A 55 8.56 13.96 -8.48
N VAL A 56 8.59 15.28 -8.32
CA VAL A 56 9.82 16.06 -8.18
C VAL A 56 10.37 15.93 -6.75
N GLY A 57 11.68 15.74 -6.60
CA GLY A 57 12.35 15.61 -5.31
C GLY A 57 12.70 14.15 -4.95
N GLU A 58 13.85 13.96 -4.29
CA GLU A 58 14.31 12.64 -3.85
C GLU A 58 13.34 12.00 -2.83
N GLU A 59 12.60 12.83 -2.10
CA GLU A 59 11.54 12.41 -1.19
C GLU A 59 10.32 11.78 -1.89
N ASN A 60 10.14 12.05 -3.18
CA ASN A 60 9.06 11.48 -4.00
C ASN A 60 9.56 10.32 -4.88
N SER A 61 10.81 9.89 -4.66
CA SER A 61 11.35 8.66 -5.22
C SER A 61 10.61 7.43 -4.70
N VAL A 62 10.61 6.36 -5.51
CA VAL A 62 9.98 5.08 -5.15
C VAL A 62 10.52 4.55 -3.81
N THR A 63 11.84 4.65 -3.62
CA THR A 63 12.52 4.19 -2.39
C THR A 63 12.03 4.95 -1.17
N ALA A 64 11.90 6.28 -1.25
CA ALA A 64 11.43 7.10 -0.14
C ALA A 64 9.97 6.80 0.22
N ILE A 65 9.11 6.61 -0.78
CA ILE A 65 7.70 6.23 -0.59
C ILE A 65 7.61 4.86 0.11
N ILE A 66 8.42 3.88 -0.32
CA ILE A 66 8.47 2.54 0.30
C ILE A 66 8.90 2.64 1.77
N GLN A 67 9.95 3.42 2.08
CA GLN A 67 10.41 3.58 3.47
C GLN A 67 9.32 4.18 4.37
N ARG A 68 8.65 5.25 3.93
CA ARG A 68 7.55 5.86 4.69
C ARG A 68 6.39 4.90 4.88
N ALA A 69 6.00 4.19 3.82
CA ALA A 69 4.94 3.20 3.89
C ALA A 69 5.29 2.08 4.87
N MET A 70 6.52 1.53 4.84
CA MET A 70 6.95 0.50 5.80
C MET A 70 6.83 0.98 7.24
N ILE A 71 7.28 2.20 7.54
CA ILE A 71 7.19 2.77 8.89
C ILE A 71 5.72 2.92 9.31
N ALA A 72 4.88 3.53 8.48
CA ALA A 72 3.48 3.77 8.80
C ALA A 72 2.70 2.46 8.95
N LEU A 73 2.83 1.55 7.98
CA LEU A 73 2.10 0.27 7.94
C LEU A 73 2.59 -0.73 8.99
N SER A 74 3.82 -0.60 9.51
CA SER A 74 4.32 -1.43 10.63
C SER A 74 3.45 -1.30 11.89
N SER A 75 2.75 -0.17 12.06
CA SER A 75 1.87 0.09 13.19
C SER A 75 0.49 -0.59 13.08
N ILE A 76 0.08 -1.02 11.88
CA ILE A 76 -1.24 -1.62 11.63
C ILE A 76 -1.43 -2.95 12.38
N ASN A 77 -0.33 -3.64 12.70
CA ASN A 77 -0.36 -4.94 13.38
C ASN A 77 -0.38 -4.84 14.93
N LYS A 78 -0.46 -3.62 15.49
CA LYS A 78 -0.51 -3.40 16.95
C LYS A 78 -1.94 -3.18 17.51
N ALA A 79 -2.99 -3.48 16.74
CA ALA A 79 -4.38 -3.31 17.15
C ALA A 79 -5.14 -4.64 17.20
#